data_AF-A0A3F3L6N0-F1
#
_entry.id   AF-A0A3F3L6N0-F1
#
_cell.length_a   1.000
_cell.length_b   1.000
_cell.length_c   1.000
_cell.angle_alpha   90.00
_cell.angle_beta   90.00
_cell.angle_gamma   90.00
#
_symmetry.space_group_name_H-M   'P 1'
#
loop_
_entity.id
_entity.type
_entity.pdbx_description
1 polymer ?
#
loop_
_entity_poly.entity_id
_entity_poly.type
_entity_poly.pdbx_seq_one_letter_code
_entity_poly.pdbx_strand_id
1 'polypeptide(L)'
;MSQKIDATDITEEEALNAVFFERADEFIKLANEFCRPKKGEKPNPAEVRGQVSAAMLFGTARFNTWVAANNFKDGNEMRDAKQQVMSYVLQQFQMMLEDNYDEYCEQFDNYLRFRENEEFHTHKHDHDHNH
;
A
#
# COMPACT_ATOMS: atom_id res chain seq x y z
N MET A 1 25.29 -23.94 -30.89
CA MET A 1 24.07 -23.15 -31.20
C MET A 1 23.60 -22.55 -29.88
N SER A 2 24.08 -21.36 -29.54
CA SER A 2 23.63 -20.66 -28.33
C SER A 2 22.26 -20.08 -28.63
N GLN A 3 21.20 -20.67 -28.09
CA GLN A 3 19.91 -19.98 -28.06
C GLN A 3 20.10 -18.75 -27.19
N LYS A 4 20.16 -17.58 -27.83
CA LYS A 4 19.94 -16.32 -27.15
C LYS A 4 18.51 -16.37 -26.65
N ILE A 5 18.35 -16.46 -25.33
CA ILE A 5 17.05 -16.23 -24.69
C ILE A 5 16.78 -14.75 -24.92
N ASP A 6 15.85 -14.44 -25.82
CA ASP A 6 15.46 -13.07 -26.11
C ASP A 6 14.75 -12.51 -24.88
N ALA A 7 15.21 -11.38 -24.37
CA ALA A 7 14.78 -10.83 -23.08
C ALA A 7 13.39 -10.15 -23.14
N THR A 8 12.52 -10.55 -24.08
CA THR A 8 11.30 -9.81 -24.42
C THR A 8 10.03 -10.65 -24.56
N ASP A 9 10.02 -11.94 -24.23
CA ASP A 9 8.77 -12.70 -24.12
C ASP A 9 8.15 -12.50 -22.73
N ILE A 10 7.66 -11.28 -22.47
CA ILE A 10 6.78 -11.02 -21.32
C ILE A 10 5.40 -11.58 -21.70
N THR A 11 4.88 -12.49 -20.89
CA THR A 11 3.54 -13.04 -21.07
C THR A 11 2.47 -11.98 -20.82
N GLU A 12 1.28 -12.17 -21.40
CA GLU A 12 0.14 -11.26 -21.17
C GLU A 12 -0.24 -11.17 -19.69
N GLU A 13 -0.10 -12.28 -18.95
CA GLU A 13 -0.29 -12.35 -17.50
C GLU A 13 0.72 -11.50 -16.73
N GLU A 14 2.02 -11.59 -17.06
CA GLU A 14 3.06 -10.76 -16.45
C GLU A 14 2.86 -9.28 -16.74
N ALA A 15 2.42 -8.93 -17.95
CA ALA A 15 2.10 -7.56 -18.31
C ALA A 15 0.90 -7.00 -17.51
N LEU A 16 -0.16 -7.81 -17.35
CA LEU A 16 -1.33 -7.42 -16.54
C LEU A 16 -0.96 -7.26 -15.05
N ASN A 17 -0.11 -8.14 -14.52
CA ASN A 17 0.39 -8.06 -13.16
C ASN A 17 1.23 -6.79 -12.96
N ALA A 18 2.13 -6.47 -13.89
CA ALA A 18 2.93 -5.25 -13.82
C ALA A 18 2.05 -3.99 -13.75
N VAL A 19 1.01 -3.92 -14.59
CA VAL A 19 0.06 -2.80 -14.59
C VAL A 19 -0.75 -2.73 -13.29
N PHE A 20 -1.08 -3.88 -12.69
CA PHE A 20 -1.73 -3.93 -11.38
C PHE A 20 -0.82 -3.33 -10.29
N PHE A 21 0.44 -3.75 -10.22
CA PHE A 21 1.39 -3.26 -9.22
C PHE A 21 1.71 -1.77 -9.42
N GLU A 22 1.90 -1.32 -10.66
CA GLU A 22 2.12 0.10 -10.96
C GLU A 22 0.99 0.98 -10.42
N ARG A 23 -0.27 0.57 -10.59
CA ARG A 23 -1.43 1.29 -10.03
C ARG A 23 -1.45 1.26 -8.51
N ALA A 24 -1.14 0.11 -7.90
CA ALA A 24 -1.04 0.01 -6.45
C ALA A 24 0.02 0.98 -5.89
N ASP A 25 1.18 1.04 -6.54
CA ASP A 25 2.28 1.92 -6.18
C ASP A 25 1.92 3.40 -6.31
N GLU A 26 1.12 3.79 -7.31
CA GLU A 26 0.62 5.16 -7.43
C GLU A 26 -0.25 5.56 -6.22
N PHE A 27 -1.10 4.65 -5.72
CA PHE A 27 -1.89 4.92 -4.50
C PHE A 27 -1.00 5.04 -3.26
N ILE A 28 0.01 4.16 -3.13
CA ILE A 28 0.96 4.21 -2.02
C ILE A 28 1.80 5.48 -2.07
N LYS A 29 2.26 5.90 -3.25
CA LYS A 29 2.98 7.15 -3.45
C LYS A 29 2.15 8.33 -2.97
N LEU A 30 0.87 8.40 -3.34
CA LEU A 30 -0.02 9.46 -2.87
C LEU A 30 -0.24 9.41 -1.35
N ALA A 31 -0.41 8.22 -0.76
CA ALA A 31 -0.51 8.06 0.69
C ALA A 31 0.77 8.54 1.41
N ASN A 32 1.94 8.26 0.83
CA ASN A 32 3.22 8.73 1.35
C ASN A 32 3.35 10.27 1.31
N GLU A 33 2.81 10.93 0.27
CA GLU A 33 2.72 12.40 0.24
C GLU A 33 1.89 12.95 1.40
N PHE A 34 0.75 12.33 1.73
CA PHE A 34 -0.08 12.73 2.87
C PHE A 34 0.60 12.48 4.22
N CYS A 35 1.58 11.57 4.28
CA CYS A 35 2.37 11.33 5.49
C CYS A 35 3.44 12.39 5.77
N ARG A 36 3.72 13.29 4.81
CA ARG A 36 4.77 14.30 4.98
C ARG A 36 4.36 15.39 5.98
N PRO A 37 5.22 15.77 6.93
CA PRO A 37 4.93 16.85 7.84
C PRO A 37 4.80 18.16 7.07
N LYS A 38 3.82 18.99 7.46
CA LYS A 38 3.70 20.34 6.89
C LYS A 38 4.87 21.20 7.35
N LYS A 39 5.30 22.11 6.47
CA LYS A 39 6.41 23.03 6.76
C LYS A 39 6.07 23.87 8.01
N GLY A 40 6.93 23.79 9.03
CA GLY A 40 6.78 24.53 10.28
C GLY A 40 5.99 23.80 11.38
N GLU A 41 5.49 22.60 11.12
CA GLU A 41 4.86 21.75 12.14
C GLU A 41 5.87 20.74 12.72
N LYS A 42 5.75 20.44 14.02
CA LYS A 42 6.56 19.40 14.66
C LYS A 42 6.12 18.04 14.09
N PRO A 43 7.04 17.19 13.60
CA PRO A 43 6.66 15.90 13.04
C PRO A 43 6.05 14.98 14.11
N ASN A 44 4.87 14.43 13.84
CA ASN A 44 4.29 13.28 14.56
C ASN A 44 4.00 12.14 13.58
N PRO A 45 5.05 11.43 13.12
CA PRO A 45 4.92 10.52 11.98
C PRO A 45 4.05 9.29 12.29
N ALA A 46 3.96 8.86 13.55
CA ALA A 46 3.10 7.72 13.92
C ALA A 46 1.61 8.07 13.82
N GLU A 47 1.21 9.24 14.34
CA GLU A 47 -0.18 9.71 14.27
C GLU A 47 -0.60 9.96 12.83
N VAL A 48 0.22 10.67 12.05
CA VAL A 48 -0.10 10.99 10.65
C VAL A 48 -0.25 9.72 9.83
N ARG A 49 0.67 8.74 9.96
CA ARG A 49 0.53 7.44 9.26
C ARG A 49 -0.77 6.73 9.62
N GLY A 50 -1.17 6.74 10.89
CA GLY A 50 -2.45 6.16 11.33
C GLY A 50 -3.66 6.83 10.69
N GLN A 51 -3.67 8.16 10.62
CA GLN A 51 -4.74 8.93 9.97
C GLN A 51 -4.81 8.66 8.46
N VAL A 52 -3.67 8.62 7.78
CA VAL A 52 -3.59 8.32 6.34
C VAL A 52 -4.03 6.89 6.06
N SER A 53 -3.62 5.92 6.88
CA SER A 53 -4.06 4.53 6.77
C SER A 53 -5.58 4.40 6.93
N ALA A 54 -6.18 5.08 7.92
CA ALA A 54 -7.62 5.11 8.11
C ALA A 54 -8.36 5.75 6.91
N ALA A 55 -7.82 6.85 6.36
CA ALA A 55 -8.36 7.50 5.18
C ALA A 55 -8.29 6.59 3.93
N MET A 56 -7.19 5.85 3.76
CA MET A 56 -7.02 4.89 2.67
C MET A 56 -8.04 3.75 2.78
N LEU A 57 -8.22 3.16 3.97
CA LEU A 57 -9.22 2.12 4.20
C LEU A 57 -10.64 2.60 3.87
N PHE A 58 -10.99 3.82 4.30
CA PHE A 58 -12.28 4.43 3.97
C PHE A 58 -12.43 4.71 2.46
N GLY A 59 -11.38 5.18 1.80
CA GLY A 59 -11.32 5.37 0.36
C GLY A 59 -11.57 4.07 -0.41
N THR A 60 -10.88 3.00 -0.04
CA THR A 60 -11.06 1.65 -0.61
C THR A 60 -12.50 1.18 -0.44
N ALA A 61 -13.10 1.34 0.75
CA ALA A 61 -14.48 0.95 0.98
C ALA A 61 -15.46 1.71 0.08
N ARG A 62 -15.29 3.03 -0.08
CA ARG A 62 -16.13 3.86 -0.95
C ARG A 62 -15.98 3.48 -2.42
N PHE A 63 -14.76 3.32 -2.89
CA PHE A 63 -14.48 2.97 -4.27
C PHE A 63 -15.07 1.61 -4.63
N ASN A 64 -14.81 0.58 -3.82
CA ASN A 64 -15.34 -0.76 -4.06
C ASN A 64 -16.88 -0.83 -3.96
N THR A 65 -17.48 -0.02 -3.09
CA THR A 65 -18.95 0.11 -3.03
C THR A 65 -19.50 0.71 -4.33
N TRP A 66 -18.85 1.74 -4.88
CA TRP A 66 -19.23 2.31 -6.18
C TRP A 66 -19.03 1.32 -7.33
N VAL A 67 -17.91 0.60 -7.37
CA VAL A 67 -17.67 -0.45 -8.38
C VAL A 67 -18.78 -1.51 -8.32
N ALA A 68 -19.13 -1.99 -7.12
CA ALA A 68 -20.22 -2.95 -6.95
C ALA A 68 -21.57 -2.38 -7.42
N ALA A 69 -21.88 -1.12 -7.09
CA ALA A 69 -23.13 -0.46 -7.47
C ALA A 69 -23.35 -0.42 -9.00
N ASN A 70 -22.28 -0.33 -9.80
CA ASN A 70 -22.38 -0.33 -11.27
C ASN A 70 -22.82 -1.68 -11.87
N ASN A 71 -22.90 -2.74 -11.06
CA ASN A 71 -23.34 -4.07 -11.50
C ASN A 71 -24.81 -4.38 -11.18
N PHE A 72 -25.56 -3.43 -10.62
CA PHE A 72 -26.96 -3.60 -10.25
C PHE A 72 -27.85 -2.60 -10.98
N LYS A 73 -29.11 -2.99 -11.23
CA LYS A 73 -30.12 -2.17 -11.90
C LYS A 73 -30.64 -1.06 -11.00
N ASP A 74 -30.77 -1.34 -9.71
CA ASP A 74 -31.27 -0.40 -8.71
C ASP A 74 -30.77 -0.71 -7.30
N GLY A 75 -31.14 0.16 -6.36
CA GLY A 75 -30.75 0.05 -4.95
C GLY A 75 -31.42 -1.08 -4.17
N ASN A 76 -32.50 -1.68 -4.67
CA ASN A 76 -33.12 -2.86 -4.04
C ASN A 76 -32.33 -4.12 -4.42
N GLU A 77 -32.00 -4.29 -5.70
CA GLU A 77 -31.16 -5.42 -6.15
C GLU A 77 -29.79 -5.41 -5.46
N MET A 78 -29.16 -4.23 -5.35
CA MET A 78 -27.91 -4.08 -4.59
C MET A 78 -28.08 -4.42 -3.09
N ARG A 79 -29.23 -4.09 -2.50
CA ARG A 79 -29.51 -4.36 -1.07
C ARG A 79 -29.68 -5.85 -0.83
N ASP A 80 -30.37 -6.56 -1.72
CA ASP A 80 -30.54 -8.01 -1.65
C ASP A 80 -29.19 -8.73 -1.82
N ALA A 81 -28.30 -8.19 -2.65
CA ALA A 81 -26.95 -8.72 -2.87
C ALA A 81 -25.91 -8.29 -1.80
N LYS A 82 -26.29 -7.50 -0.79
CA LYS A 82 -25.34 -6.87 0.16
C LYS A 82 -24.35 -7.87 0.77
N GLN A 83 -24.83 -9.01 1.26
CA GLN A 83 -23.97 -9.99 1.95
C GLN A 83 -22.95 -10.61 0.99
N GLN A 84 -23.35 -10.88 -0.25
CA GLN A 84 -22.46 -11.40 -1.28
C GLN A 84 -21.36 -10.40 -1.62
N VAL A 85 -21.72 -9.12 -1.83
CA VAL A 85 -20.76 -8.05 -2.12
C VAL A 85 -19.77 -7.87 -0.96
N MET A 86 -20.27 -7.83 0.28
CA MET A 86 -19.43 -7.68 1.47
C MET A 86 -18.46 -8.85 1.62
N SER A 87 -18.96 -10.09 1.47
CA SER A 87 -18.13 -11.29 1.57
C SER A 87 -17.00 -11.28 0.55
N TYR A 88 -17.31 -10.96 -0.70
CA TYR A 88 -16.30 -10.88 -1.77
C TYR A 88 -15.22 -9.85 -1.45
N VAL A 89 -15.61 -8.60 -1.16
CA VAL A 89 -14.64 -7.52 -0.92
C VAL A 89 -13.77 -7.80 0.31
N LEU A 90 -14.35 -8.33 1.39
CA LEU A 90 -13.61 -8.65 2.60
C LEU A 90 -12.65 -9.83 2.40
N GLN A 91 -13.06 -10.88 1.69
CA GLN A 91 -12.18 -12.01 1.39
C GLN A 91 -10.99 -11.60 0.53
N GLN A 92 -11.20 -10.79 -0.51
CA GLN A 92 -10.10 -10.29 -1.34
C GLN A 92 -9.13 -9.43 -0.53
N PHE A 93 -9.66 -8.51 0.30
CA PHE A 93 -8.82 -7.69 1.16
C PHE A 93 -8.05 -8.52 2.19
N GLN A 94 -8.70 -9.51 2.80
CA GLN A 94 -8.08 -10.39 3.78
C GLN A 94 -6.91 -11.17 3.16
N MET A 95 -7.09 -11.78 1.98
CA MET A 95 -6.01 -12.51 1.30
C MET A 95 -4.80 -11.62 1.05
N MET A 96 -5.00 -10.44 0.46
CA MET A 96 -3.90 -9.50 0.20
C MET A 96 -3.22 -9.02 1.50
N LEU A 97 -4.01 -8.79 2.56
CA LEU A 97 -3.48 -8.36 3.84
C LEU A 97 -2.64 -9.46 4.51
N GLU A 98 -3.11 -10.71 4.49
CA GLU A 98 -2.40 -11.86 5.03
C GLU A 98 -1.06 -12.05 4.32
N ASP A 99 -1.04 -12.05 2.99
CA ASP A 99 0.20 -12.18 2.20
C ASP A 99 1.23 -11.08 2.56
N ASN A 100 0.78 -9.82 2.64
CA ASN A 100 1.65 -8.70 3.02
C ASN A 100 2.12 -8.81 4.49
N TYR A 101 1.25 -9.25 5.39
CA TYR A 101 1.57 -9.35 6.81
C TYR A 101 2.61 -10.45 7.05
N ASP A 102 2.43 -11.60 6.42
CA ASP A 102 3.36 -12.73 6.49
C ASP A 102 4.71 -12.34 5.90
N GLU A 103 4.74 -11.63 4.76
CA GLU A 103 5.99 -11.10 4.20
C GLU A 103 6.72 -10.18 5.19
N TYR A 104 6.01 -9.25 5.84
CA TYR A 104 6.60 -8.37 6.85
C TYR A 104 7.07 -9.13 8.09
N CYS A 105 6.41 -10.23 8.46
CA CYS A 105 6.87 -11.11 9.53
C CYS A 105 8.17 -11.83 9.16
N GLU A 106 8.25 -12.37 7.95
CA GLU A 106 9.44 -13.09 7.46
C GLU A 106 10.64 -12.16 7.25
N GLN A 107 10.39 -10.94 6.76
CA GLN A 107 11.42 -9.95 6.44
C GLN A 107 11.59 -8.90 7.54
N PHE A 108 11.01 -9.11 8.73
CA PHE A 108 10.96 -8.11 9.80
C PHE A 108 12.32 -7.47 10.08
N ASP A 109 13.34 -8.32 10.29
CA ASP A 109 14.71 -7.91 10.54
C ASP A 109 15.30 -7.14 9.35
N ASN A 110 15.02 -7.56 8.11
CA ASN A 110 15.59 -6.92 6.92
C ASN A 110 14.95 -5.55 6.67
N TYR A 111 13.63 -5.42 6.81
CA TYR A 111 12.92 -4.16 6.59
C TYR A 111 13.13 -3.16 7.74
N LEU A 112 13.28 -3.62 8.99
CA LEU A 112 13.39 -2.74 10.15
C LEU A 112 14.82 -2.53 10.66
N ARG A 113 15.81 -3.37 10.31
CA ARG A 113 17.23 -3.04 10.60
C ARG A 113 17.70 -1.76 9.90
N PHE A 114 17.12 -1.41 8.75
CA PHE A 114 17.42 -0.13 8.10
C PHE A 114 16.90 1.09 8.89
N ARG A 115 15.83 0.93 9.70
CA ARG A 115 15.36 2.01 10.59
C ARG A 115 16.35 2.32 11.71
N GLU A 116 16.99 1.31 12.30
CA GLU A 116 17.98 1.54 13.36
C GLU A 116 19.25 2.22 12.85
N ASN A 117 19.68 1.93 11.61
CA ASN A 117 20.88 2.54 11.04
C ASN A 117 20.68 4.02 10.65
N GLU A 118 19.49 4.43 10.19
CA GLU A 118 19.21 5.86 9.92
C GLU A 118 19.18 6.71 11.20
N GLU A 119 18.62 6.19 12.31
CA GLU A 119 18.70 6.84 13.62
C GLU A 119 20.16 6.94 14.13
N PHE A 120 21.01 5.95 13.83
CA PHE A 120 22.43 5.97 14.20
C PHE A 120 23.27 7.01 13.43
N HIS A 121 22.89 7.34 12.20
CA HIS A 121 23.60 8.31 11.36
C HIS A 121 23.14 9.76 11.55
N THR A 122 21.90 9.98 11.98
CA THR A 122 21.38 11.33 12.31
C THR A 122 21.95 11.90 13.60
N HIS A 123 22.36 11.05 14.55
CA HIS A 123 22.95 11.48 15.83
C HIS A 123 24.47 11.66 15.84
N LYS A 124 25.16 11.46 14.70
CA LYS A 124 26.63 11.54 14.64
C LYS A 124 27.19 12.92 14.28
N HIS A 125 26.34 13.90 13.94
CA HIS A 125 26.78 15.22 13.49
C HIS A 125 26.63 16.37 14.50
N ASP A 126 26.14 16.12 15.73
CA ASP A 126 25.87 17.20 16.70
C ASP A 126 26.93 17.38 17.81
N HIS A 127 28.09 16.74 17.71
CA HIS A 127 29.22 17.00 18.60
C HIS A 127 30.47 17.35 17.80
N ASP A 128 30.60 18.63 17.42
CA ASP A 128 31.86 19.38 17.52
C ASP A 128 31.69 20.80 16.96
N HIS A 129 31.26 21.73 17.81
CA HIS A 129 31.66 23.13 17.71
C HIS A 129 31.76 23.72 19.12
N ASN A 130 32.88 23.43 19.78
CA ASN A 130 33.36 24.23 20.88
C ASN A 130 34.82 24.57 20.60
N HIS A 131 35.06 25.75 20.03
CA HIS A 131 36.27 26.55 20.19
C HIS A 131 36.06 27.98 19.72
#